data_AF-A0A523ZM88-F1
#
_entry.id   AF-A0A523ZM88-F1
#
_cell.length_a   1.000
_cell.length_b   1.000
_cell.length_c   1.000
_cell.angle_alpha   90.00
_cell.angle_beta   90.00
_cell.angle_gamma   90.00
#
_symmetry.space_group_name_H-M   'P 1'
#
loop_
_entity.id
_entity.type
_entity.pdbx_description
1 polymer ?
#
loop_
_entity_poly.entity_id
_entity_poly.type
_entity_poly.pdbx_seq_one_letter_code
_entity_poly.pdbx_strand_id
1 'polypeptide(L)'
;MNEVEELSKIDVKSLPPLQPILLNDLHQQVLKNLYLELGTGPVLYLLSPSYSIITPTPNETINDFLSKNEDLLNYVKEYIIQNLAVYSSLLDVNSYFAEQNNCLVLARLRERDSGGRRYEIKFYTHSPRELMTNYKDKIYIGRDFIDLFHFRRKYLGVKELVNSVKDQYEVLLDKAEEKLNEPMEYKSFFQEIKESVNELRNESLVILQSLPPYLDFNKLKGKDLIEINAQYRTINHFLIELTDEVSEFENLLHYNKENNFVRYVTKYKKDLANAISYFNIKIMGCLNDKILNLKFKH
;
A
#
# COMPACT_ATOMS: atom_id res chain seq x y z
N MET A 1 5.46 -3.84 -18.17
CA MET A 1 4.36 -3.86 -17.18
C MET A 1 3.23 -4.54 -17.92
N ASN A 2 2.83 -5.73 -17.47
CA ASN A 2 1.98 -6.63 -18.27
C ASN A 2 0.71 -7.00 -17.50
N GLU A 3 0.20 -6.09 -16.67
CA GLU A 3 -0.93 -6.37 -15.79
C GLU A 3 -2.18 -6.75 -16.59
N VAL A 4 -2.38 -6.19 -17.78
CA VAL A 4 -3.47 -6.54 -18.69
C VAL A 4 -3.35 -8.00 -19.13
N GLU A 5 -2.18 -8.42 -19.61
CA GLU A 5 -1.94 -9.79 -20.08
C GLU A 5 -2.09 -10.81 -18.95
N GLU A 6 -1.67 -10.45 -17.74
CA GLU A 6 -1.69 -11.34 -16.59
C GLU A 6 -3.08 -11.46 -15.95
N LEU A 7 -3.82 -10.35 -15.84
CA LEU A 7 -5.23 -10.37 -15.43
C LEU A 7 -6.09 -11.16 -16.42
N SER A 8 -5.81 -11.05 -17.73
CA SER A 8 -6.54 -11.79 -18.78
C SER A 8 -6.48 -13.31 -18.63
N LYS A 9 -5.52 -13.85 -17.87
CA LYS A 9 -5.37 -15.29 -17.63
C LYS A 9 -6.26 -15.80 -16.49
N ILE A 10 -6.87 -14.89 -15.73
CA ILE A 10 -7.65 -15.24 -14.55
C ILE A 10 -9.11 -15.45 -14.94
N ASP A 11 -9.62 -16.65 -14.67
CA ASP A 11 -11.06 -16.87 -14.68
C ASP A 11 -11.67 -16.31 -13.40
N VAL A 12 -12.57 -15.32 -13.52
CA VAL A 12 -13.27 -14.71 -12.38
C VAL A 12 -14.00 -15.76 -11.52
N LYS A 13 -14.45 -16.88 -12.13
CA LYS A 13 -15.12 -17.97 -11.41
C LYS A 13 -14.17 -18.80 -10.55
N SER A 14 -12.86 -18.70 -10.79
CA SER A 14 -11.83 -19.34 -9.99
C SER A 14 -11.43 -18.54 -8.75
N LEU A 15 -11.85 -17.27 -8.68
CA LEU A 15 -11.53 -16.39 -7.57
C LEU A 15 -12.40 -16.72 -6.33
N PRO A 16 -11.85 -16.57 -5.12
CA PRO A 16 -12.62 -16.75 -3.90
C PRO A 16 -13.78 -15.74 -3.85
N PRO A 17 -14.90 -16.06 -3.19
CA PRO A 17 -15.98 -15.09 -3.03
C PRO A 17 -15.50 -13.87 -2.24
N LEU A 18 -16.00 -12.70 -2.65
CA LEU A 18 -15.82 -11.46 -1.92
C LEU A 18 -16.35 -11.59 -0.49
N GLN A 19 -15.69 -10.94 0.46
CA GLN A 19 -16.09 -11.05 1.86
C GLN A 19 -17.36 -10.22 2.11
N PRO A 20 -18.31 -10.69 2.94
CA PRO A 20 -19.53 -9.95 3.26
C PRO A 20 -19.23 -8.82 4.27
N ILE A 21 -18.49 -7.81 3.83
CA ILE A 21 -18.04 -6.69 4.66
C ILE A 21 -18.97 -5.49 4.43
N LEU A 22 -19.46 -4.91 5.52
CA LEU A 22 -20.15 -3.63 5.47
C LEU A 22 -19.12 -2.49 5.40
N LEU A 23 -19.00 -1.88 4.23
CA LEU A 23 -18.13 -0.72 4.01
C LEU A 23 -18.74 0.55 4.60
N ASN A 24 -17.92 1.40 5.21
CA ASN A 24 -18.33 2.74 5.64
C ASN A 24 -18.48 3.69 4.44
N ASP A 25 -19.01 4.90 4.68
CA ASP A 25 -19.29 5.88 3.65
C ASP A 25 -18.07 6.23 2.78
N LEU A 26 -16.92 6.53 3.41
CA LEU A 26 -15.68 6.84 2.69
C LEU A 26 -15.29 5.71 1.73
N HIS A 27 -15.28 4.46 2.18
CA HIS A 27 -14.90 3.32 1.34
C HIS A 27 -15.92 3.09 0.20
N GLN A 28 -17.22 3.30 0.45
CA GLN A 28 -18.25 3.20 -0.59
C GLN A 28 -18.10 4.31 -1.65
N GLN A 29 -17.81 5.54 -1.24
CA GLN A 29 -17.59 6.65 -2.16
C GLN A 29 -16.31 6.45 -2.99
N VAL A 30 -15.24 5.97 -2.35
CA VAL A 30 -14.01 5.63 -3.07
C VAL A 30 -14.25 4.49 -4.04
N LEU A 31 -14.99 3.43 -3.68
CA LEU A 31 -15.33 2.34 -4.62
C LEU A 31 -16.04 2.85 -5.89
N LYS A 32 -17.00 3.77 -5.72
CA LYS A 32 -17.72 4.41 -6.83
C LYS A 32 -16.80 5.26 -7.70
N ASN A 33 -15.79 5.89 -7.12
CA ASN A 33 -14.86 6.79 -7.79
C ASN A 33 -13.45 6.20 -7.93
N LEU A 34 -13.32 4.87 -7.92
CA LEU A 34 -12.03 4.18 -8.06
C LEU A 34 -11.68 4.01 -9.53
N TYR A 35 -10.57 4.61 -9.92
CA TYR A 35 -9.92 4.48 -11.23
C TYR A 35 -8.85 3.41 -11.14
N LEU A 36 -8.64 2.67 -12.23
CA LEU A 36 -7.58 1.66 -12.32
C LEU A 36 -6.50 2.12 -13.28
N GLU A 37 -5.24 1.89 -12.92
CA GLU A 37 -4.12 2.05 -13.84
C GLU A 37 -3.46 0.69 -14.08
N LEU A 38 -3.51 0.23 -15.34
CA LEU A 38 -3.02 -1.07 -15.77
C LEU A 38 -1.98 -0.93 -16.88
N GLY A 39 -0.91 -1.72 -16.84
CA GLY A 39 0.11 -1.73 -17.87
C GLY A 39 -0.14 -2.79 -18.95
N THR A 40 0.21 -2.43 -20.18
CA THR A 40 0.48 -3.40 -21.27
C THR A 40 1.73 -2.95 -22.01
N GLY A 41 2.77 -3.78 -21.96
CA GLY A 41 4.11 -3.45 -22.44
C GLY A 41 4.70 -2.19 -21.75
N PRO A 42 5.08 -1.15 -22.52
CA PRO A 42 5.64 0.10 -21.98
C PRO A 42 4.55 1.13 -21.61
N VAL A 43 3.28 0.86 -21.89
CA VAL A 43 2.18 1.82 -21.77
C VAL A 43 1.38 1.55 -20.50
N LEU A 44 0.98 2.62 -19.82
CA LEU A 44 0.09 2.57 -18.65
C LEU A 44 -1.24 3.24 -19.00
N TYR A 45 -2.32 2.47 -18.94
CA TYR A 45 -3.68 2.92 -19.24
C TYR A 45 -4.42 3.30 -17.98
N LEU A 46 -4.92 4.52 -17.94
CA LEU A 46 -5.86 4.98 -16.91
C LEU A 46 -7.29 4.66 -17.34
N LEU A 47 -7.99 3.90 -16.51
CA LEU A 47 -9.38 3.49 -16.68
C LEU A 47 -10.28 4.27 -15.73
N SER A 48 -11.39 4.78 -16.25
CA SER A 48 -12.46 5.38 -15.46
C SER A 48 -13.12 4.34 -14.54
N PRO A 49 -13.97 4.76 -13.58
CA PRO A 49 -14.72 3.84 -12.75
C PRO A 49 -15.65 2.90 -13.52
N SER A 50 -16.06 3.31 -14.74
CA SER A 50 -16.86 2.55 -15.71
C SER A 50 -16.00 1.94 -16.82
N TYR A 51 -14.70 1.76 -16.58
CA TYR A 51 -13.74 1.11 -17.47
C TYR A 51 -13.53 1.77 -18.83
N SER A 52 -13.91 3.04 -18.99
CA SER A 52 -13.55 3.82 -20.17
C SER A 52 -12.09 4.26 -20.09
N ILE A 53 -11.36 4.13 -21.20
CA ILE A 53 -9.95 4.52 -21.24
C ILE A 53 -9.84 6.04 -21.32
N ILE A 54 -9.10 6.61 -20.37
CA ILE A 54 -8.92 8.06 -20.23
C ILE A 54 -7.65 8.52 -20.94
N THR A 55 -6.55 7.80 -20.70
CA THR A 55 -5.26 8.07 -21.32
C THR A 55 -4.36 6.84 -21.22
N PRO A 56 -3.49 6.58 -22.19
CA PRO A 56 -3.42 7.21 -23.51
C PRO A 56 -4.48 6.64 -24.48
N THR A 57 -4.36 6.93 -25.78
CA THR A 57 -5.21 6.35 -26.83
C THR A 57 -5.23 4.82 -26.73
N PRO A 58 -6.41 4.18 -26.75
CA PRO A 58 -6.53 2.74 -26.65
C PRO A 58 -5.90 2.01 -27.84
N ASN A 59 -5.38 0.81 -27.57
CA ASN A 59 -4.97 -0.15 -28.60
C ASN A 59 -5.92 -1.37 -28.62
N GLU A 60 -5.73 -2.29 -29.57
CA GLU A 60 -6.57 -3.48 -29.69
C GLU A 60 -6.50 -4.37 -28.45
N THR A 61 -5.31 -4.54 -27.85
CA THR A 61 -5.10 -5.35 -26.65
C THR A 61 -5.96 -4.90 -25.48
N ILE A 62 -5.92 -3.60 -25.14
CA ILE A 62 -6.70 -3.09 -24.01
C ILE A 62 -8.20 -3.10 -24.32
N ASN A 63 -8.61 -2.81 -25.57
CA ASN A 63 -10.02 -2.86 -25.94
C ASN A 63 -10.59 -4.27 -25.84
N ASP A 64 -9.85 -5.27 -26.34
CA ASP A 64 -10.24 -6.69 -26.25
C ASP A 64 -10.35 -7.13 -24.78
N PHE A 65 -9.35 -6.77 -23.96
CA PHE A 65 -9.36 -7.05 -22.52
C PHE A 65 -10.60 -6.49 -21.83
N LEU A 66 -10.90 -5.20 -22.01
CA LEU A 66 -12.03 -4.55 -21.34
C LEU A 66 -13.37 -5.14 -21.77
N SER A 67 -13.51 -5.53 -23.04
CA SER A 67 -14.75 -6.13 -23.55
C SER A 67 -15.06 -7.52 -22.98
N LYS A 68 -14.04 -8.23 -22.46
CA LYS A 68 -14.15 -9.62 -21.98
C LYS A 68 -14.08 -9.75 -20.47
N ASN A 69 -13.57 -8.74 -19.76
CA ASN A 69 -13.15 -8.88 -18.35
C ASN A 69 -13.85 -7.88 -17.41
N GLU A 70 -15.03 -7.36 -17.76
CA GLU A 70 -15.77 -6.44 -16.90
C GLU A 70 -16.08 -7.04 -15.52
N ASP A 71 -16.53 -8.29 -15.45
CA ASP A 71 -16.80 -8.99 -14.18
C ASP A 71 -15.54 -9.14 -13.32
N LEU A 72 -14.40 -9.45 -13.96
CA LEU A 72 -13.10 -9.53 -13.29
C LEU A 72 -12.69 -8.17 -12.73
N LEU A 73 -12.85 -7.09 -13.51
CA LEU A 73 -12.51 -5.75 -13.07
C LEU A 73 -13.42 -5.26 -11.95
N ASN A 74 -14.70 -5.63 -11.96
CA ASN A 74 -15.64 -5.36 -10.87
C ASN A 74 -15.18 -6.06 -9.59
N TYR A 75 -14.85 -7.35 -9.69
CA TYR A 75 -14.27 -8.12 -8.59
C TYR A 75 -13.01 -7.45 -8.04
N VAL A 76 -12.05 -7.10 -8.91
CA VAL A 76 -10.77 -6.48 -8.50
C VAL A 76 -11.00 -5.15 -7.78
N LYS A 77 -11.89 -4.27 -8.28
CA LYS A 77 -12.20 -3.00 -7.60
C LYS A 77 -12.75 -3.24 -6.19
N GLU A 78 -13.73 -4.13 -6.05
CA GLU A 78 -14.33 -4.41 -4.75
C GLU A 78 -13.32 -5.07 -3.81
N TYR A 79 -12.53 -6.02 -4.31
CA TYR A 79 -11.48 -6.70 -3.56
C TYR A 79 -10.42 -5.73 -3.03
N ILE A 80 -9.99 -4.76 -3.85
CA ILE A 80 -9.08 -3.68 -3.44
C ILE A 80 -9.67 -2.89 -2.28
N ILE A 81 -10.93 -2.49 -2.38
CA ILE A 81 -11.58 -1.67 -1.33
C ILE A 81 -11.77 -2.47 -0.03
N GLN A 82 -12.13 -3.75 -0.12
CA GLN A 82 -12.20 -4.62 1.04
C GLN A 82 -10.84 -4.78 1.72
N ASN A 83 -9.77 -4.90 0.94
CA ASN A 83 -8.39 -4.93 1.46
C ASN A 83 -8.01 -3.61 2.12
N LEU A 84 -8.33 -2.47 1.51
CA LEU A 84 -8.10 -1.16 2.11
C LEU A 84 -8.87 -0.96 3.43
N ALA A 85 -10.07 -1.53 3.55
CA ALA A 85 -10.87 -1.44 4.77
C ALA A 85 -10.29 -2.28 5.91
N VAL A 86 -9.80 -3.49 5.60
CA VAL A 86 -9.39 -4.50 6.61
C VAL A 86 -7.89 -4.45 6.92
N TYR A 87 -7.05 -4.36 5.90
CA TYR A 87 -5.60 -4.53 5.98
C TYR A 87 -4.82 -3.26 5.62
N SER A 88 -5.48 -2.11 5.70
CA SER A 88 -4.83 -0.82 5.48
C SER A 88 -5.48 0.25 6.34
N SER A 89 -4.72 1.32 6.62
CA SER A 89 -5.23 2.59 7.18
C SER A 89 -5.13 3.72 6.15
N LEU A 90 -4.77 3.42 4.90
CA LEU A 90 -4.46 4.42 3.87
C LEU A 90 -5.60 5.41 3.63
N LEU A 91 -6.82 4.92 3.44
CA LEU A 91 -7.97 5.81 3.23
C LEU A 91 -8.31 6.57 4.51
N ASP A 92 -8.21 5.93 5.68
CA ASP A 92 -8.52 6.55 6.96
C ASP A 92 -7.62 7.78 7.22
N VAL A 93 -6.30 7.64 7.02
CA VAL A 93 -5.32 8.71 7.29
C VAL A 93 -5.12 9.71 6.14
N ASN A 94 -5.60 9.38 4.94
CA ASN A 94 -5.57 10.28 3.77
C ASN A 94 -6.96 10.76 3.35
N SER A 95 -7.97 10.55 4.20
CA SER A 95 -9.38 10.89 3.98
C SER A 95 -9.56 12.33 3.52
N TYR A 96 -8.88 13.28 4.18
CA TYR A 96 -8.89 14.69 3.79
C TYR A 96 -8.57 14.90 2.31
N PHE A 97 -7.51 14.27 1.78
CA PHE A 97 -7.14 14.41 0.37
C PHE A 97 -8.11 13.70 -0.56
N ALA A 98 -8.64 12.54 -0.14
CA ALA A 98 -9.63 11.81 -0.92
C ALA A 98 -10.93 12.62 -1.04
N GLU A 99 -11.48 13.09 0.07
CA GLU A 99 -12.74 13.85 0.14
C GLU A 99 -12.65 15.18 -0.62
N GLN A 100 -11.54 15.92 -0.49
CA GLN A 100 -11.31 17.14 -1.28
C GLN A 100 -11.31 16.91 -2.78
N ASN A 101 -10.96 15.70 -3.22
CA ASN A 101 -10.95 15.28 -4.61
C ASN A 101 -12.18 14.45 -4.99
N ASN A 102 -13.32 14.65 -4.30
CA ASN A 102 -14.57 13.92 -4.53
C ASN A 102 -14.43 12.40 -4.41
N CYS A 103 -13.61 11.95 -3.47
CA CYS A 103 -13.26 10.55 -3.25
C CYS A 103 -12.64 9.86 -4.46
N LEU A 104 -12.07 10.62 -5.41
CA LEU A 104 -11.35 10.09 -6.55
C LEU A 104 -10.03 9.45 -6.08
N VAL A 105 -9.92 8.15 -6.28
CA VAL A 105 -8.69 7.40 -6.01
C VAL A 105 -8.28 6.64 -7.26
N LEU A 106 -6.98 6.66 -7.56
CA LEU A 106 -6.38 5.88 -8.63
C LEU A 106 -5.59 4.73 -8.01
N ALA A 107 -5.91 3.50 -8.40
CA ALA A 107 -5.17 2.30 -8.02
C ALA A 107 -4.31 1.84 -9.20
N ARG A 108 -3.00 2.06 -9.09
CA ARG A 108 -2.01 1.56 -10.06
C ARG A 108 -1.52 0.19 -9.66
N LEU A 109 -1.92 -0.81 -10.41
CA LEU A 109 -1.51 -2.19 -10.18
C LEU A 109 -0.11 -2.41 -10.75
N ARG A 110 0.68 -3.19 -10.01
CA ARG A 110 1.96 -3.73 -10.44
C ARG A 110 2.03 -5.18 -10.04
N GLU A 111 2.12 -6.06 -11.02
CA GLU A 111 2.26 -7.48 -10.76
C GLU A 111 3.60 -7.74 -10.03
N ARG A 112 3.56 -8.57 -8.98
CA ARG A 112 4.77 -8.95 -8.22
C ARG A 112 5.34 -10.30 -8.62
N ASP A 113 4.48 -11.19 -9.11
CA ASP A 113 4.86 -12.54 -9.51
C ASP A 113 4.05 -12.93 -10.72
N SER A 114 4.71 -13.52 -11.71
CA SER A 114 4.08 -13.98 -12.95
C SER A 114 2.85 -14.85 -12.64
N GLY A 115 1.76 -14.61 -13.38
CA GLY A 115 0.51 -15.37 -13.29
C GLY A 115 -0.67 -14.58 -12.72
N GLY A 116 -0.57 -13.25 -12.60
CA GLY A 116 -1.68 -12.36 -12.28
C GLY A 116 -2.23 -12.51 -10.87
N ARG A 117 -1.51 -13.14 -9.95
CA ARG A 117 -2.05 -13.47 -8.62
C ARG A 117 -1.83 -12.36 -7.58
N ARG A 118 -0.60 -11.83 -7.52
CA ARG A 118 -0.17 -10.90 -6.46
C ARG A 118 0.21 -9.56 -7.04
N TYR A 119 -0.27 -8.49 -6.40
CA TYR A 119 -0.06 -7.13 -6.85
C TYR A 119 0.45 -6.23 -5.72
N GLU A 120 1.41 -5.38 -6.04
CA GLU A 120 1.60 -4.10 -5.35
C GLU A 120 0.66 -3.09 -6.00
N ILE A 121 -0.05 -2.33 -5.19
CA ILE A 121 -0.96 -1.28 -5.66
C ILE A 121 -0.49 0.04 -5.11
N LYS A 122 -0.17 0.97 -6.00
CA LYS A 122 0.14 2.36 -5.65
C LYS A 122 -1.13 3.19 -5.77
N PHE A 123 -1.48 3.86 -4.69
CA PHE A 123 -2.65 4.70 -4.61
C PHE A 123 -2.30 6.17 -4.78
N TYR A 124 -3.15 6.83 -5.54
CA TYR A 124 -3.07 8.27 -5.76
C TYR A 124 -4.46 8.88 -5.64
N THR A 125 -4.50 10.20 -5.43
CA THR A 125 -5.71 11.01 -5.62
C THR A 125 -5.39 12.19 -6.53
N HIS A 126 -6.40 12.77 -7.16
CA HIS A 126 -6.23 13.87 -8.11
C HIS A 126 -7.51 14.70 -8.17
N SER A 127 -7.36 16.01 -8.36
CA SER A 127 -8.48 16.89 -8.69
C SER A 127 -9.23 16.37 -9.92
N PRO A 128 -10.54 16.08 -9.83
CA PRO A 128 -11.31 15.57 -10.97
C PRO A 128 -11.31 16.53 -12.17
N ARG A 129 -11.19 17.84 -11.92
CA ARG A 129 -11.18 18.88 -12.96
C ARG A 129 -9.91 18.87 -13.81
N GLU A 130 -8.81 18.41 -13.23
CA GLU A 130 -7.48 18.50 -13.83
C GLU A 130 -6.96 17.12 -14.27
N LEU A 131 -7.70 16.04 -14.02
CA LEU A 131 -7.25 14.68 -14.33
C LEU A 131 -6.87 14.51 -15.81
N MET A 132 -7.61 15.16 -16.72
CA MET A 132 -7.37 15.09 -18.17
C MET A 132 -6.20 15.95 -18.64
N THR A 133 -5.92 17.07 -17.95
CA THR A 133 -4.97 18.08 -18.40
C THR A 133 -3.63 17.96 -17.70
N ASN A 134 -3.64 17.64 -16.40
CA ASN A 134 -2.47 17.66 -15.51
C ASN A 134 -2.27 16.33 -14.77
N TYR A 135 -2.59 15.20 -15.39
CA TYR A 135 -2.49 13.84 -14.82
C TYR A 135 -1.17 13.53 -14.03
N LYS A 136 -0.07 14.20 -14.35
CA LYS A 136 1.22 14.04 -13.66
C LYS A 136 1.22 14.61 -12.23
N ASP A 137 0.30 15.51 -11.91
CA ASP A 137 0.21 16.23 -10.65
C ASP A 137 -0.60 15.47 -9.58
N LYS A 138 -0.94 14.20 -9.84
CA LYS A 138 -1.57 13.32 -8.85
C LYS A 138 -0.76 13.26 -7.56
N ILE A 139 -1.50 13.27 -6.46
CA ILE A 139 -0.96 13.17 -5.11
C ILE A 139 -0.83 11.70 -4.77
N TYR A 140 0.37 11.27 -4.41
CA TYR A 140 0.60 9.91 -3.91
C TYR A 140 0.07 9.80 -2.48
N ILE A 141 -0.78 8.80 -2.21
CA ILE A 141 -1.36 8.59 -0.87
C ILE A 141 -0.81 7.35 -0.17
N GLY A 142 -0.25 6.38 -0.91
CA GLY A 142 0.49 5.26 -0.34
C GLY A 142 0.42 4.01 -1.21
N ARG A 143 0.79 2.85 -0.64
CA ARG A 143 0.73 1.56 -1.32
C ARG A 143 0.20 0.44 -0.43
N ASP A 144 -0.37 -0.58 -1.06
CA ASP A 144 -0.81 -1.81 -0.41
C ASP A 144 -0.50 -3.04 -1.28
N PHE A 145 -0.64 -4.24 -0.70
CA PHE A 145 -0.36 -5.51 -1.35
C PHE A 145 -1.57 -6.43 -1.29
N ILE A 146 -1.90 -7.08 -2.41
CA ILE A 146 -3.01 -8.03 -2.46
C ILE A 146 -2.58 -9.35 -3.11
N ASP A 147 -3.19 -10.44 -2.67
CA ASP A 147 -3.21 -11.75 -3.34
C ASP A 147 -4.67 -12.02 -3.71
N LEU A 148 -5.00 -12.06 -5.01
CA LEU A 148 -6.38 -12.21 -5.49
C LEU A 148 -7.03 -13.54 -5.04
N PHE A 149 -6.23 -14.53 -4.68
CA PHE A 149 -6.70 -15.85 -4.26
C PHE A 149 -6.69 -16.03 -2.72
N HIS A 150 -6.11 -15.09 -1.98
CA HIS A 150 -6.01 -15.17 -0.52
C HIS A 150 -6.30 -13.84 0.15
N PHE A 151 -7.56 -13.65 0.57
CA PHE A 151 -7.95 -12.43 1.28
C PHE A 151 -7.28 -12.32 2.65
N ARG A 152 -7.22 -13.41 3.41
CA ARG A 152 -6.63 -13.41 4.74
C ARG A 152 -5.11 -13.34 4.66
N ARG A 153 -4.52 -12.25 5.15
CA ARG A 153 -3.07 -12.05 5.14
C ARG A 153 -2.40 -12.70 6.35
N LYS A 154 -1.32 -13.45 6.11
CA LYS A 154 -0.46 -13.96 7.19
C LYS A 154 0.15 -12.78 7.94
N TYR A 155 0.20 -12.88 9.27
CA TYR A 155 0.73 -11.82 10.13
C TYR A 155 0.12 -10.44 9.83
N LEU A 156 -1.16 -10.42 9.44
CA LEU A 156 -1.87 -9.19 9.04
C LEU A 156 -1.17 -8.42 7.90
N GLY A 157 -0.37 -9.09 7.06
CA GLY A 157 0.35 -8.45 5.95
C GLY A 157 1.65 -7.75 6.33
N VAL A 158 2.05 -7.76 7.61
CA VAL A 158 3.25 -7.04 8.10
C VAL A 158 4.53 -7.48 7.39
N LYS A 159 4.66 -8.77 7.07
CA LYS A 159 5.84 -9.28 6.34
C LYS A 159 6.01 -8.61 4.97
N GLU A 160 4.93 -8.39 4.23
CA GLU A 160 5.00 -7.76 2.91
C GLU A 160 5.33 -6.29 3.02
N LEU A 161 4.74 -5.62 4.01
CA LEU A 161 5.03 -4.22 4.33
C LEU A 161 6.53 -4.02 4.63
N VAL A 162 7.08 -4.80 5.56
CA VAL A 162 8.48 -4.65 6.00
C VAL A 162 9.46 -4.96 4.86
N ASN A 163 9.20 -5.99 4.05
CA ASN A 163 10.03 -6.23 2.87
C ASN A 163 9.90 -5.09 1.86
N SER A 164 8.71 -4.53 1.67
CA SER A 164 8.54 -3.38 0.78
C SER A 164 9.32 -2.15 1.25
N VAL A 165 9.40 -1.89 2.55
CA VAL A 165 10.24 -0.79 3.08
C VAL A 165 11.68 -0.96 2.62
N LYS A 166 12.24 -2.16 2.74
CA LYS A 166 13.59 -2.46 2.22
C LYS A 166 13.70 -2.28 0.70
N ASP A 167 12.81 -2.92 -0.06
CA ASP A 167 12.84 -2.87 -1.53
C ASP A 167 12.75 -1.41 -2.04
N GLN A 168 11.98 -0.57 -1.34
CA GLN A 168 11.84 0.84 -1.66
C GLN A 168 13.10 1.65 -1.35
N TYR A 169 13.80 1.33 -0.27
CA TYR A 169 15.06 1.97 0.05
C TYR A 169 16.14 1.65 -1.01
N GLU A 170 16.17 0.42 -1.52
CA GLU A 170 17.06 0.06 -2.64
C GLU A 170 16.74 0.89 -3.89
N VAL A 171 15.46 1.04 -4.25
CA VAL A 171 15.05 1.93 -5.35
C VAL A 171 15.40 3.40 -5.06
N LEU A 172 15.36 3.83 -3.81
CA LEU A 172 15.73 5.18 -3.41
C LEU A 172 17.22 5.45 -3.67
N LEU A 173 18.09 4.46 -3.40
CA LEU A 173 19.52 4.54 -3.71
C LEU A 173 19.78 4.67 -5.20
N ASP A 174 19.14 3.82 -6.03
CA ASP A 174 19.26 3.93 -7.49
C ASP A 174 18.86 5.32 -7.99
N LYS A 175 17.78 5.88 -7.42
CA LYS A 175 17.31 7.22 -7.77
C LYS A 175 18.21 8.33 -7.24
N ALA A 176 18.93 8.11 -6.16
CA ALA A 176 19.89 9.05 -5.61
C ALA A 176 21.06 9.24 -6.59
N GLU A 177 21.62 8.14 -7.08
CA GLU A 177 22.70 8.14 -8.08
C GLU A 177 22.28 8.85 -9.38
N GLU A 178 21.02 8.68 -9.80
CA GLU A 178 20.50 9.30 -11.02
C GLU A 178 20.11 10.79 -10.89
N LYS A 179 19.78 11.28 -9.69
CA LYS A 179 19.02 12.54 -9.51
C LYS A 179 19.62 13.56 -8.56
N LEU A 180 20.51 13.16 -7.66
CA LEU A 180 21.22 14.10 -6.79
C LEU A 180 22.38 14.74 -7.55
N ASN A 181 22.66 16.00 -7.24
CA ASN A 181 23.82 16.69 -7.81
C ASN A 181 25.13 16.14 -7.22
N GLU A 182 25.19 16.02 -5.88
CA GLU A 182 26.35 15.48 -5.17
C GLU A 182 25.93 14.38 -4.17
N PRO A 183 25.73 13.13 -4.64
CA PRO A 183 25.26 12.03 -3.78
C PRO A 183 26.15 11.75 -2.56
N MET A 184 27.46 12.02 -2.67
CA MET A 184 28.44 11.73 -1.62
C MET A 184 28.29 12.60 -0.38
N GLU A 185 27.70 13.81 -0.51
CA GLU A 185 27.44 14.69 0.63
C GLU A 185 26.42 14.08 1.61
N TYR A 186 25.55 13.19 1.11
CA TYR A 186 24.47 12.58 1.88
C TYR A 186 24.79 11.14 2.30
N LYS A 187 26.04 10.70 2.15
CA LYS A 187 26.45 9.31 2.39
C LYS A 187 26.13 8.83 3.81
N SER A 188 26.28 9.70 4.83
CA SER A 188 25.95 9.35 6.23
C SER A 188 24.47 9.02 6.39
N PHE A 189 23.57 9.86 5.87
CA PHE A 189 22.12 9.62 5.91
C PHE A 189 21.75 8.33 5.20
N PHE A 190 22.32 8.07 4.02
CA PHE A 190 22.08 6.80 3.35
C PHE A 190 22.56 5.62 4.19
N GLN A 191 23.71 5.72 4.85
CA GLN A 191 24.22 4.66 5.71
C GLN A 191 23.32 4.42 6.93
N GLU A 192 22.92 5.48 7.65
CA GLU A 192 22.05 5.40 8.83
C GLU A 192 20.69 4.77 8.46
N ILE A 193 20.02 5.30 7.42
CA ILE A 193 18.75 4.75 6.94
C ILE A 193 18.90 3.28 6.52
N LYS A 194 20.05 2.90 5.93
CA LYS A 194 20.32 1.50 5.57
C LYS A 194 20.39 0.60 6.80
N GLU A 195 21.07 1.04 7.84
CA GLU A 195 21.21 0.31 9.09
C GLU A 195 19.83 0.11 9.73
N SER A 196 19.05 1.18 9.85
CA SER A 196 17.69 1.16 10.41
C SER A 196 16.69 0.32 9.59
N VAL A 197 16.76 0.37 8.26
CA VAL A 197 15.96 -0.51 7.39
C VAL A 197 16.30 -1.98 7.59
N ASN A 198 17.60 -2.30 7.73
CA ASN A 198 18.03 -3.69 7.92
C ASN A 198 17.67 -4.20 9.31
N GLU A 199 17.82 -3.38 10.35
CA GLU A 199 17.39 -3.70 11.71
C GLU A 199 15.88 -3.95 11.76
N LEU A 200 15.08 -2.98 11.30
CA LEU A 200 13.62 -3.12 11.18
C LEU A 200 13.26 -4.45 10.50
N ARG A 201 13.87 -4.76 9.37
CA ARG A 201 13.56 -5.97 8.62
C ARG A 201 13.93 -7.24 9.37
N ASN A 202 15.15 -7.34 9.87
CA ASN A 202 15.66 -8.56 10.48
C ASN A 202 14.91 -8.85 11.78
N GLU A 203 14.76 -7.85 12.66
CA GLU A 203 14.06 -7.99 13.93
C GLU A 203 12.57 -8.27 13.71
N SER A 204 11.92 -7.59 12.76
CA SER A 204 10.53 -7.90 12.42
C SER A 204 10.36 -9.34 11.96
N LEU A 205 11.26 -9.87 11.13
CA LEU A 205 11.15 -11.26 10.66
C LEU A 205 11.32 -12.27 11.79
N VAL A 206 12.21 -12.02 12.75
CA VAL A 206 12.37 -12.83 13.96
C VAL A 206 11.10 -12.79 14.81
N ILE A 207 10.56 -11.59 15.06
CA ILE A 207 9.31 -11.40 15.78
C ILE A 207 8.17 -12.17 15.10
N LEU A 208 7.97 -11.98 13.80
CA LEU A 208 6.90 -12.64 13.06
C LEU A 208 7.00 -14.18 13.08
N GLN A 209 8.21 -14.75 13.14
CA GLN A 209 8.39 -16.21 13.26
C GLN A 209 7.86 -16.76 14.59
N SER A 210 7.89 -15.96 15.66
CA SER A 210 7.36 -16.33 16.97
C SER A 210 5.83 -16.18 17.08
N LEU A 211 5.21 -15.43 16.17
CA LEU A 211 3.77 -15.17 16.18
C LEU A 211 3.00 -16.26 15.41
N PRO A 212 1.72 -16.52 15.76
CA PRO A 212 0.86 -17.32 14.90
C PRO A 212 0.63 -16.60 13.56
N PRO A 213 0.68 -17.31 12.41
CA PRO A 213 0.47 -16.71 11.09
C PRO A 213 -0.92 -16.10 10.93
N TYR A 214 -1.89 -16.56 11.71
CA TYR A 214 -3.24 -16.04 11.72
C TYR A 214 -3.74 -15.90 13.16
N LEU A 215 -4.30 -14.75 13.48
CA LEU A 215 -4.92 -14.53 14.79
C LEU A 215 -6.33 -15.12 14.81
N ASP A 216 -6.56 -16.07 15.72
CA ASP A 216 -7.88 -16.62 16.03
C ASP A 216 -8.28 -16.15 17.44
N PHE A 217 -8.99 -15.02 17.49
CA PHE A 217 -9.37 -14.37 18.74
C PHE A 217 -10.24 -15.25 19.65
N ASN A 218 -10.88 -16.30 19.11
CA ASN A 218 -11.67 -17.23 19.91
C ASN A 218 -10.81 -18.23 20.69
N LYS A 219 -9.56 -18.43 20.27
CA LYS A 219 -8.62 -19.40 20.88
C LYS A 219 -7.54 -18.74 21.71
N LEU A 220 -7.21 -17.48 21.43
CA LEU A 220 -6.17 -16.74 22.13
C LEU A 220 -6.62 -16.34 23.54
N LYS A 221 -5.76 -16.57 24.53
CA LYS A 221 -5.99 -16.09 25.90
C LYS A 221 -5.57 -14.63 26.01
N GLY A 222 -6.03 -13.95 27.07
CA GLY A 222 -5.67 -12.55 27.31
C GLY A 222 -4.16 -12.31 27.40
N LYS A 223 -3.42 -13.23 28.04
CA LYS A 223 -1.95 -13.17 28.10
C LYS A 223 -1.32 -13.22 26.71
N ASP A 224 -1.80 -14.12 25.85
CA ASP A 224 -1.28 -14.26 24.47
C ASP A 224 -1.53 -12.97 23.67
N LEU A 225 -2.72 -12.36 23.81
CA LEU A 225 -3.03 -11.10 23.12
C LEU A 225 -2.15 -9.95 23.58
N ILE A 226 -1.86 -9.85 24.87
CA ILE A 226 -0.96 -8.82 25.43
C ILE A 226 0.45 -8.99 24.87
N GLU A 227 0.95 -10.23 24.82
CA GLU A 227 2.26 -10.56 24.28
C GLU A 227 2.35 -10.26 22.78
N ILE A 228 1.38 -10.71 21.99
CA ILE A 228 1.28 -10.42 20.55
C ILE A 228 1.25 -8.90 20.30
N ASN A 229 0.48 -8.15 21.09
CA ASN A 229 0.39 -6.70 21.00
C ASN A 229 1.73 -6.01 21.32
N ALA A 230 2.46 -6.51 22.33
CA ALA A 230 3.80 -6.01 22.64
C ALA A 230 4.79 -6.28 21.49
N GLN A 231 4.74 -7.45 20.87
CA GLN A 231 5.57 -7.82 19.72
C GLN A 231 5.33 -6.91 18.50
N TYR A 232 4.07 -6.63 18.14
CA TYR A 232 3.77 -5.68 17.07
C TYR A 232 4.16 -4.24 17.43
N ARG A 233 4.10 -3.86 18.72
CA ARG A 233 4.56 -2.55 19.18
C ARG A 233 6.06 -2.38 18.98
N THR A 234 6.85 -3.42 19.25
CA THR A 234 8.30 -3.40 19.00
C THR A 234 8.61 -3.12 17.53
N ILE A 235 7.93 -3.80 16.60
CA ILE A 235 8.08 -3.50 15.15
C ILE A 235 7.72 -2.05 14.84
N ASN A 236 6.66 -1.53 15.46
CA ASN A 236 6.24 -0.15 15.26
C ASN A 236 7.25 0.88 15.78
N HIS A 237 8.02 0.56 16.83
CA HIS A 237 9.10 1.44 17.31
C HIS A 237 10.21 1.60 16.26
N PHE A 238 10.67 0.50 15.66
CA PHE A 238 11.64 0.56 14.56
C PHE A 238 11.13 1.37 13.36
N LEU A 239 9.83 1.29 13.04
CA LEU A 239 9.22 2.12 11.99
C LEU A 239 9.27 3.61 12.35
N ILE A 240 9.03 3.97 13.61
CA ILE A 240 9.07 5.36 14.08
C ILE A 240 10.49 5.90 13.98
N GLU A 241 11.47 5.18 14.51
CA GLU A 241 12.90 5.56 14.47
C GLU A 241 13.36 5.81 13.02
N LEU A 242 13.07 4.87 12.12
CA LEU A 242 13.36 5.03 10.69
C LEU A 242 12.63 6.23 10.05
N THR A 243 11.41 6.53 10.49
CA THR A 243 10.64 7.68 9.96
C THR A 243 11.25 9.01 10.39
N ASP A 244 11.81 9.07 11.59
CA ASP A 244 12.48 10.26 12.10
C ASP A 244 13.76 10.55 11.31
N GLU A 245 14.62 9.54 11.10
CA GLU A 245 15.83 9.65 10.25
C GLU A 245 15.50 10.12 8.82
N VAL A 246 14.48 9.50 8.20
CA VAL A 246 14.05 9.87 6.84
C VAL A 246 13.49 11.29 6.82
N SER A 247 12.83 11.73 7.89
CA SER A 247 12.30 13.10 7.99
C SER A 247 13.41 14.13 8.12
N GLU A 248 14.45 13.85 8.90
CA GLU A 248 15.65 14.69 8.97
C GLU A 248 16.34 14.79 7.61
N PHE A 249 16.50 13.66 6.91
CA PHE A 249 17.08 13.64 5.58
C PHE A 249 16.26 14.46 4.56
N GLU A 250 14.93 14.31 4.56
CA GLU A 250 14.04 15.08 3.69
C GLU A 250 14.19 16.60 3.93
N ASN A 251 14.25 17.03 5.20
CA ASN A 251 14.42 18.43 5.55
C ASN A 251 15.74 19.01 5.02
N LEU A 252 16.83 18.24 5.13
CA LEU A 252 18.13 18.64 4.58
C LEU A 252 18.09 18.76 3.06
N LEU A 253 17.46 17.81 2.36
CA LEU A 253 17.30 17.87 0.90
C LEU A 253 16.50 19.10 0.46
N HIS A 254 15.45 19.47 1.21
CA HIS A 254 14.71 20.71 0.95
C HIS A 254 15.57 21.95 1.17
N TYR A 255 16.35 21.99 2.26
CA TYR A 255 17.27 23.08 2.55
C TYR A 255 18.31 23.26 1.44
N ASN A 256 18.86 22.16 0.94
CA ASN A 256 19.82 22.14 -0.17
C ASN A 256 19.17 22.23 -1.57
N LYS A 257 17.83 22.36 -1.65
CA LYS A 257 17.06 22.49 -2.90
C LYS A 257 17.24 21.34 -3.89
N GLU A 258 17.38 20.10 -3.39
CA GLU A 258 17.47 18.86 -4.18
C GLU A 258 16.10 18.41 -4.74
N ASN A 259 15.42 19.32 -5.44
CA ASN A 259 14.02 19.18 -5.88
C ASN A 259 13.77 17.96 -6.79
N ASN A 260 14.78 17.53 -7.55
CA ASN A 260 14.69 16.40 -8.47
C ASN A 260 14.66 15.05 -7.75
N PHE A 261 15.20 14.99 -6.52
CA PHE A 261 15.31 13.78 -5.73
C PHE A 261 14.36 13.76 -4.53
N VAL A 262 14.14 14.89 -3.85
CA VAL A 262 13.39 14.97 -2.59
C VAL A 262 12.01 14.29 -2.66
N ARG A 263 11.32 14.39 -3.81
CA ARG A 263 10.02 13.74 -4.07
C ARG A 263 10.02 12.22 -3.87
N TYR A 264 11.16 11.54 -4.01
CA TYR A 264 11.27 10.10 -3.76
C TYR A 264 11.37 9.82 -2.26
N VAL A 265 12.12 10.62 -1.52
CA VAL A 265 12.20 10.58 -0.06
C VAL A 265 10.83 10.91 0.55
N THR A 266 10.12 11.92 0.05
CA THR A 266 8.74 12.25 0.48
C THR A 266 7.79 11.07 0.34
N LYS A 267 7.86 10.34 -0.79
CA LYS A 267 7.01 9.15 -1.01
C LYS A 267 7.38 8.01 -0.06
N TYR A 268 8.68 7.79 0.14
CA TYR A 268 9.18 6.77 1.06
C TYR A 268 8.73 7.04 2.50
N LYS A 269 8.94 8.27 2.97
CA LYS A 269 8.43 8.77 4.26
C LYS A 269 6.92 8.60 4.40
N LYS A 270 6.16 8.91 3.35
CA LYS A 270 4.69 8.75 3.35
C LYS A 270 4.30 7.28 3.58
N ASP A 271 4.99 6.34 2.95
CA ASP A 271 4.75 4.91 3.13
C ASP A 271 5.09 4.44 4.55
N LEU A 272 6.16 4.94 5.15
CA LEU A 272 6.50 4.66 6.56
C LEU A 272 5.43 5.21 7.53
N ALA A 273 4.98 6.46 7.34
CA ALA A 273 3.93 7.05 8.15
C ALA A 273 2.59 6.29 8.02
N ASN A 274 2.25 5.84 6.82
CA ASN A 274 1.08 4.98 6.58
C ASN A 274 1.23 3.62 7.29
N ALA A 275 2.42 3.03 7.29
CA ALA A 275 2.71 1.80 8.01
C ALA A 275 2.50 1.96 9.51
N ILE A 276 3.09 3.00 10.11
CA ILE A 276 2.90 3.31 11.55
C ILE A 276 1.41 3.45 11.86
N SER A 277 0.67 4.17 11.02
CA SER A 277 -0.77 4.34 11.18
C SER A 277 -1.52 3.01 11.10
N TYR A 278 -1.13 2.12 10.19
CA TYR A 278 -1.72 0.78 10.07
C TYR A 278 -1.49 -0.05 11.34
N PHE A 279 -0.27 -0.04 11.87
CA PHE A 279 0.05 -0.68 13.14
C PHE A 279 -0.79 -0.13 14.30
N ASN A 280 -0.86 1.19 14.42
CA ASN A 280 -1.60 1.84 15.50
C ASN A 280 -3.11 1.58 15.43
N ILE A 281 -3.71 1.70 14.24
CA ILE A 281 -5.17 1.69 14.07
C ILE A 281 -5.69 0.26 13.89
N LYS A 282 -5.15 -0.49 12.93
CA LYS A 282 -5.74 -1.76 12.48
C LYS A 282 -5.18 -2.97 13.23
N ILE A 283 -3.93 -2.92 13.67
CA ILE A 283 -3.30 -4.02 14.43
C ILE A 283 -3.48 -3.80 15.93
N MET A 284 -2.77 -2.84 16.51
CA MET A 284 -2.76 -2.61 17.96
C MET A 284 -4.09 -2.07 18.45
N GLY A 285 -4.78 -1.21 17.68
CA GLY A 285 -6.12 -0.74 18.01
C GLY A 285 -7.12 -1.89 18.19
N CYS A 286 -7.13 -2.84 17.25
CA CYS A 286 -7.96 -4.05 17.32
C CYS A 286 -7.55 -4.96 18.49
N LEU A 287 -6.26 -5.18 18.69
CA LEU A 287 -5.76 -5.99 19.81
C LEU A 287 -6.13 -5.37 21.16
N ASN A 288 -5.95 -4.06 21.33
CA ASN A 288 -6.30 -3.34 22.55
C ASN A 288 -7.79 -3.40 22.84
N ASP A 289 -8.66 -3.19 21.85
CA ASP A 289 -10.11 -3.34 22.01
C ASP A 289 -10.46 -4.75 22.51
N LYS A 290 -9.86 -5.80 21.93
CA LYS A 290 -10.07 -7.18 22.39
C LYS A 290 -9.58 -7.40 23.81
N ILE A 291 -8.38 -6.91 24.14
CA ILE A 291 -7.80 -7.05 25.49
C ILE A 291 -8.69 -6.38 26.53
N LEU A 292 -9.16 -5.16 26.28
CA LEU A 292 -9.99 -4.40 27.22
C LEU A 292 -11.39 -5.02 27.40
N ASN A 293 -11.91 -5.70 26.38
CA ASN A 293 -13.19 -6.39 26.43
C ASN A 293 -13.12 -7.81 27.03
N LEU A 294 -11.92 -8.35 27.30
CA LEU A 294 -11.79 -9.61 28.02
C LEU A 294 -12.15 -9.40 29.50
N LYS A 295 -13.34 -9.85 29.88
CA LYS A 295 -13.74 -9.90 31.29
C LYS A 295 -12.73 -10.78 32.05
N PHE A 296 -12.06 -10.21 33.04
CA PHE A 296 -11.37 -11.01 34.06
C PHE A 296 -12.42 -11.89 34.73
N LYS A 297 -12.41 -13.19 34.44
CA LYS A 297 -13.04 -14.16 35.33
C LYS A 297 -12.15 -14.22 36.57
N HIS A 298 -12.50 -13.43 37.57
CA HIS A 298 -12.03 -13.63 38.94
C HIS A 298 -12.56 -14.96 39.48
#